data_AF-A0A848C3T0-F1
#
_entry.id   AF-A0A848C3T0-F1
#
_cell.length_a   1.000
_cell.length_b   1.000
_cell.length_c   1.000
_cell.angle_alpha   90.00
_cell.angle_beta   90.00
_cell.angle_gamma   90.00
#
_symmetry.space_group_name_H-M   'P 1'
#
loop_
_entity.id
_entity.type
_entity.pdbx_description
1 polymer ?
#
loop_
_entity_poly.entity_id
_entity_poly.type
_entity_poly.pdbx_seq_one_letter_code
_entity_poly.pdbx_strand_id
1 'polypeptide(L)'
;MSMTVAEAKIVVQESLDKLKESIKREVNYNKELADDKLTLKTLEQMKLDGEPLPEGCPYISYDEWIEQINKEIKSGENSIARIGKEKAEIMAFEYYISNGPVE
;
A
#
# COMPACT_ATOMS: atom_id res chain seq x y z
N MET A 1 10.31 -25.50 25.08
CA MET A 1 9.25 -25.03 26.01
C MET A 1 8.11 -24.50 25.17
N SER A 2 6.86 -24.82 25.50
CA SER A 2 5.69 -24.24 24.84
C SER A 2 5.50 -22.81 25.33
N MET A 3 5.20 -21.88 24.42
CA MET A 3 4.82 -20.51 24.77
C MET A 3 3.54 -20.52 25.62
N THR A 4 3.50 -19.71 26.67
CA THR A 4 2.31 -19.50 27.51
C THR A 4 1.34 -18.53 26.85
N VAL A 5 0.08 -18.50 27.28
CA VAL A 5 -0.91 -17.55 26.75
C VAL A 5 -0.54 -16.10 27.07
N ALA A 6 0.04 -15.84 28.24
CA ALA A 6 0.53 -14.52 28.61
C ALA A 6 1.63 -14.03 27.67
N GLU A 7 2.64 -14.87 27.38
CA GLU A 7 3.71 -14.55 26.42
C GLU A 7 3.13 -14.33 25.01
N ALA A 8 2.17 -15.15 24.59
CA ALA A 8 1.50 -15.00 23.30
C ALA A 8 0.77 -13.65 23.19
N LYS A 9 0.06 -13.22 24.24
CA LYS A 9 -0.66 -11.93 24.25
C LYS A 9 0.30 -10.74 24.14
N ILE A 10 1.48 -10.80 24.74
CA ILE A 10 2.52 -9.77 24.60
C ILE A 10 2.97 -9.67 23.14
N VAL A 11 3.31 -10.79 22.50
CA VAL A 11 3.73 -10.83 21.09
C VAL A 11 2.63 -10.33 20.14
N VAL A 12 1.38 -10.67 20.42
CA VAL A 12 0.23 -10.20 19.63
C VAL A 12 0.02 -8.71 19.82
N GLN A 13 0.17 -8.17 21.03
CA GLN A 13 0.06 -6.73 21.28
C GLN A 13 1.14 -5.93 20.53
N GLU A 14 2.39 -6.39 20.55
CA GLU A 14 3.47 -5.74 19.78
C GLU A 14 3.21 -5.76 18.28
N SER A 15 2.66 -6.86 17.77
CA SER A 15 2.24 -6.99 16.37
C SER A 15 1.09 -6.03 16.03
N LEU A 16 0.08 -5.94 16.90
CA LEU A 16 -1.06 -5.05 16.78
C LEU A 16 -0.62 -3.58 16.69
N ASP A 17 0.31 -3.15 17.54
CA ASP A 17 0.80 -1.77 17.54
C ASP A 17 1.52 -1.42 16.23
N LYS A 18 2.33 -2.34 15.70
CA LYS A 18 2.99 -2.16 14.38
C LYS A 18 1.98 -2.08 13.24
N LEU A 19 0.94 -2.92 13.25
CA LEU A 19 -0.11 -2.88 12.24
C LEU A 19 -0.87 -1.55 12.28
N LYS A 20 -1.19 -1.03 13.49
CA LYS A 20 -1.84 0.28 13.65
C LYS A 20 -1.01 1.43 13.08
N GLU A 21 0.31 1.39 13.20
CA GLU A 21 1.18 2.38 12.54
C GLU A 21 1.26 2.19 11.03
N SER A 22 1.28 0.94 10.54
CA SER A 22 1.31 0.64 9.10
C SER A 22 0.08 1.20 8.37
N ILE A 23 -1.13 0.97 8.91
CA ILE A 23 -2.37 1.39 8.25
C ILE A 23 -2.50 2.92 8.13
N LYS A 24 -1.79 3.71 8.95
CA LYS A 24 -1.80 5.19 8.82
C LYS A 24 -1.24 5.66 7.48
N ARG A 25 -0.43 4.84 6.82
CA ARG A 25 0.16 5.15 5.50
C ARG A 25 -0.84 5.03 4.35
N GLU A 26 -2.02 4.45 4.59
CA GLU A 26 -3.05 4.25 3.56
C GLU A 26 -3.44 5.55 2.85
N VAL A 27 -3.52 6.66 3.59
CA VAL A 27 -3.87 7.97 3.01
C VAL A 27 -2.85 8.42 1.97
N ASN A 28 -1.55 8.16 2.22
CA ASN A 28 -0.48 8.53 1.29
C ASN A 28 -0.55 7.64 0.05
N TYR A 29 -0.70 6.32 0.22
CA TYR A 29 -0.84 5.41 -0.92
C TYR A 29 -2.05 5.72 -1.80
N ASN A 30 -3.18 6.10 -1.19
CA ASN A 30 -4.36 6.51 -1.95
C ASN A 30 -4.12 7.80 -2.75
N LYS A 31 -3.39 8.76 -2.16
CA LYS A 31 -3.03 10.00 -2.83
C LYS A 31 -2.08 9.75 -4.00
N GLU A 32 -0.99 9.02 -3.75
CA GLU A 32 -0.01 8.63 -4.78
C GLU A 32 -0.71 7.89 -5.93
N LEU A 33 -1.57 6.92 -5.62
CA LEU A 33 -2.30 6.17 -6.65
C LEU A 33 -3.24 7.06 -7.48
N ALA A 34 -3.86 8.08 -6.87
CA ALA A 34 -4.69 9.04 -7.60
C ALA A 34 -3.86 9.93 -8.52
N ASP A 35 -2.72 10.42 -8.03
CA ASP A 35 -1.78 11.24 -8.78
C ASP A 35 -1.16 10.45 -9.96
N ASP A 36 -0.79 9.19 -9.75
CA ASP A 36 -0.26 8.31 -10.79
C ASP A 36 -1.30 8.01 -11.87
N LYS A 37 -2.56 7.76 -11.48
CA LYS A 37 -3.67 7.54 -12.43
C LYS A 37 -3.97 8.78 -13.26
N LEU A 38 -3.90 9.97 -12.66
CA LEU A 38 -4.03 11.23 -13.39
C LEU A 38 -2.86 11.44 -14.36
N THR A 39 -1.64 11.13 -13.91
CA THR A 39 -0.43 11.20 -14.74
C THR A 39 -0.55 10.26 -15.93
N LEU A 40 -0.90 8.99 -15.73
CA LEU A 40 -1.12 8.02 -16.79
C LEU A 40 -2.08 8.54 -17.86
N LYS A 41 -3.26 9.02 -17.43
CA LYS A 41 -4.26 9.57 -18.36
C LYS A 41 -3.72 10.75 -19.17
N THR A 42 -2.92 11.60 -18.54
CA THR A 42 -2.30 12.76 -19.20
C THR A 42 -1.29 12.29 -20.24
N LEU A 43 -0.42 11.34 -19.90
CA LEU A 43 0.58 10.79 -20.83
C LEU A 43 -0.07 10.08 -22.02
N GLU A 44 -1.13 9.30 -21.79
CA GLU A 44 -1.89 8.64 -22.85
C GLU A 44 -2.50 9.66 -23.81
N GLN A 45 -3.02 10.78 -23.30
CA GLN A 45 -3.57 11.87 -24.11
C GLN A 45 -2.48 12.58 -24.92
N MET A 46 -1.36 12.96 -24.29
CA MET A 46 -0.23 13.60 -24.99
C MET A 46 0.31 12.71 -26.12
N LYS A 47 0.43 11.39 -25.85
CA LYS A 47 0.83 10.42 -26.86
C LYS A 47 -0.17 10.35 -28.01
N LEU A 48 -1.48 10.35 -27.71
CA LEU A 48 -2.54 10.32 -28.71
C LEU A 48 -2.55 11.58 -29.59
N ASP A 49 -2.31 12.73 -28.98
CA ASP A 49 -2.28 14.03 -29.66
C ASP A 49 -0.97 14.24 -30.46
N GLY A 50 -0.01 13.32 -30.35
CA GLY A 50 1.27 13.39 -31.03
C GLY A 50 2.17 14.49 -30.49
N GLU A 51 1.97 14.90 -29.23
CA GLU A 51 2.82 15.89 -28.58
C GLU A 51 4.26 15.36 -28.47
N PRO A 52 5.28 16.22 -28.58
CA PRO A 52 6.64 15.82 -28.28
C PRO A 52 6.80 15.61 -26.77
N LEU A 53 7.74 14.73 -26.38
CA LEU A 53 8.11 14.59 -24.98
C LEU A 53 8.53 15.95 -24.40
N PRO A 54 8.17 16.25 -23.13
CA PRO A 54 8.58 17.48 -22.47
C PRO A 54 10.10 17.67 -22.46
N GLU A 55 10.54 18.92 -22.52
CA GLU A 55 11.96 19.24 -22.40
C GLU A 55 12.53 18.73 -21.06
N GLY A 56 13.69 18.07 -21.11
CA GLY A 56 14.31 17.47 -19.92
C GLY A 56 13.64 16.19 -19.43
N CYS A 57 12.67 15.62 -20.18
CA CYS A 57 12.09 14.33 -19.86
C CYS A 57 13.18 13.24 -19.79
N PRO A 58 13.26 12.45 -18.70
CA PRO A 58 14.28 11.41 -18.56
C PRO A 58 13.97 10.14 -19.36
N TYR A 59 12.77 10.02 -19.94
CA TYR A 59 12.32 8.86 -20.69
C TYR A 59 12.56 9.04 -22.20
N ILE A 60 12.84 7.94 -22.89
CA ILE A 60 13.12 7.90 -24.34
C ILE A 60 11.82 7.96 -25.15
N SER A 61 10.71 7.50 -24.58
CA SER A 61 9.41 7.49 -25.23
C SER A 61 8.25 7.61 -24.23
N TYR A 62 7.06 8.01 -24.71
CA TYR A 62 5.84 7.93 -23.90
C TYR A 62 5.55 6.49 -23.45
N ASP A 63 5.87 5.48 -24.28
CA ASP A 63 5.64 4.08 -23.93
C ASP A 63 6.48 3.65 -22.72
N GLU A 64 7.75 4.04 -22.68
CA GLU A 64 8.62 3.78 -21.53
C GLU A 64 8.10 4.48 -20.26
N TRP A 65 7.69 5.75 -20.38
CA TRP A 65 7.14 6.49 -19.25
C TRP A 65 5.82 5.88 -18.75
N ILE A 66 4.91 5.55 -19.66
CA ILE A 66 3.64 4.87 -19.35
C ILE A 66 3.89 3.52 -18.69
N GLU A 67 4.88 2.74 -19.14
CA GLU A 67 5.24 1.47 -18.50
C GLU A 67 5.69 1.69 -17.04
N GLN A 68 6.49 2.73 -16.79
CA GLN A 68 6.95 3.06 -15.45
C GLN A 68 5.80 3.48 -14.54
N ILE A 69 4.91 4.38 -14.99
CA ILE A 69 3.73 4.79 -14.21
C ILE A 69 2.81 3.60 -13.93
N ASN A 70 2.63 2.68 -14.88
CA ASN A 70 1.85 1.46 -14.65
C ASN A 70 2.47 0.55 -13.57
N LYS A 71 3.81 0.48 -13.48
CA LYS A 71 4.50 -0.25 -12.39
C LYS A 71 4.25 0.41 -11.04
N GLU A 72 4.26 1.74 -10.99
CA GLU A 72 3.99 2.53 -9.78
C GLU A 72 2.55 2.35 -9.31
N ILE A 73 1.57 2.47 -10.21
CA ILE A 73 0.15 2.17 -9.94
C ILE A 73 -0.02 0.77 -9.35
N LYS A 74 0.57 -0.25 -9.99
CA LYS A 74 0.48 -1.64 -9.51
C LYS A 74 1.11 -1.82 -8.12
N SER A 75 2.21 -1.12 -7.85
CA SER A 75 2.86 -1.11 -6.53
C SER A 75 1.96 -0.46 -5.46
N GLY A 76 1.33 0.66 -5.79
CA GLY A 76 0.35 1.33 -4.92
C GLY A 76 -0.86 0.45 -4.61
N GLU A 77 -1.44 -0.19 -5.63
CA GLU A 77 -2.57 -1.12 -5.47
C GLU A 77 -2.22 -2.32 -4.59
N ASN A 78 -1.02 -2.90 -4.75
CA ASN A 78 -0.53 -3.97 -3.88
C ASN A 78 -0.37 -3.50 -2.42
N SER A 79 0.08 -2.26 -2.21
CA SER A 79 0.23 -1.68 -0.88
C SER A 79 -1.13 -1.47 -0.20
N ILE A 80 -2.14 -0.99 -0.92
CA ILE A 80 -3.51 -0.85 -0.42
C ILE A 80 -4.11 -2.23 -0.11
N ALA A 81 -3.93 -3.22 -0.99
CA ALA A 81 -4.41 -4.57 -0.76
C ALA A 81 -3.77 -5.20 0.49
N ARG A 82 -2.49 -4.97 0.73
CA ARG A 82 -1.80 -5.36 1.98
C ARG A 82 -2.43 -4.68 3.19
N ILE A 83 -2.66 -3.37 3.15
CA ILE A 83 -3.33 -2.64 4.26
C ILE A 83 -4.72 -3.22 4.54
N GLY A 84 -5.47 -3.64 3.52
CA GLY A 84 -6.74 -4.33 3.70
C GLY A 84 -6.61 -5.61 4.55
N LYS A 85 -5.55 -6.39 4.34
CA LYS A 85 -5.24 -7.57 5.17
C LYS A 85 -4.83 -7.18 6.59
N GLU A 86 -3.99 -6.16 6.74
CA GLU A 86 -3.55 -5.66 8.05
C GLU A 86 -4.73 -5.17 8.91
N LYS A 87 -5.73 -4.53 8.31
CA LYS A 87 -6.98 -4.16 9.00
C LYS A 87 -7.75 -5.39 9.50
N ALA A 88 -7.77 -6.48 8.73
CA ALA A 88 -8.38 -7.73 9.18
C ALA A 88 -7.59 -8.40 10.32
N GLU A 89 -6.26 -8.35 10.24
CA GLU A 89 -5.37 -8.85 11.30
C GLU A 89 -5.53 -8.04 12.59
N ILE A 90 -5.65 -6.71 12.51
CA ILE A 90 -5.97 -5.85 13.66
C ILE A 90 -7.25 -6.33 14.35
N MET A 91 -8.34 -6.52 13.58
CA MET A 91 -9.61 -7.00 14.15
C MET A 91 -9.46 -8.37 14.84
N ALA A 92 -8.71 -9.30 14.23
CA ALA A 92 -8.47 -10.62 14.80
C ALA A 92 -7.62 -10.56 16.09
N PHE A 93 -6.57 -9.74 16.10
CA PHE A 93 -5.68 -9.59 17.25
C PHE A 93 -6.35 -8.87 18.41
N GLU A 94 -7.12 -7.81 18.15
CA GLU A 94 -7.92 -7.13 19.17
C GLU A 94 -8.95 -8.09 19.79
N TYR A 95 -9.58 -8.94 18.96
CA TYR A 95 -10.49 -9.96 19.45
C TYR A 95 -9.76 -10.99 20.32
N TYR A 96 -8.60 -11.49 19.90
CA TYR A 96 -7.81 -12.47 20.67
C TYR A 96 -7.34 -11.90 22.02
N ILE A 97 -6.88 -10.65 22.06
CA ILE A 97 -6.47 -10.01 23.32
C ILE A 97 -7.65 -9.91 24.28
N SER A 98 -8.82 -9.49 23.77
CA SER A 98 -10.02 -9.22 24.57
C SER A 98 -10.77 -10.48 25.01
N ASN A 99 -10.81 -11.51 24.16
CA ASN A 99 -11.67 -12.69 24.34
C ASN A 99 -10.90 -14.01 24.41
N GLY A 100 -9.60 -13.98 24.11
CA GLY A 100 -8.75 -15.16 24.15
C GLY A 100 -8.54 -15.67 25.58
N PRO A 101 -7.98 -16.90 25.71
CA PRO A 101 -7.80 -17.57 26.99
C PRO A 101 -7.08 -16.69 28.02
N VAL A 102 -7.37 -16.92 29.31
CA VAL A 102 -6.81 -16.13 30.42
C VAL A 102 -5.65 -16.86 31.11
N GLU A 103 -5.44 -18.14 30.79
CA GLU A 103 -4.41 -19.03 31.36
C GLU A 103 -3.54 -19.67 30.28
#